data_AF-A0A229UUK5-F1
#
_entry.id   AF-A0A229UUK5-F1
#
_cell.length_a   1.000
_cell.length_b   1.000
_cell.length_c   1.000
_cell.angle_alpha   90.00
_cell.angle_beta   90.00
_cell.angle_gamma   90.00
#
_symmetry.space_group_name_H-M   'P 1'
#
loop_
_entity.id
_entity.type
_entity.pdbx_description
1 polymer ?
#
loop_
_entity_poly.entity_id
_entity_poly.type
_entity_poly.pdbx_seq_one_letter_code
_entity_poly.pdbx_strand_id
1 'polypeptide(L)'
;MREYRISGVTFSGVKVDEAVNAYSLPSALRVILLKYNERLKKPYTIFLISTIEDISQLPDSRPLRPIDPLLSDDNVIRIGALLKANLFVTEEDKSRFIGYFHPMVRRAVSWLWTDASIATHEDKEQEMYSAIIAEFLPSFSPELGRLRRYIKLCVQRRLIRDWNQEKYINAGKTTARPKHELLEEYNRQLQARDIPLTDEGERQKLINACIRIIQEGTELTMNNRRGLFEWVVRTGLHRELIRYKKQVEALDLVYGTTSMTEIEAAITLGVSQQTLNKNKCRGEASLFKYIKKFFVDN
;
A
#
# COMPACT_ATOMS: atom_id res chain seq x y z
N MET A 1 -8.54 27.65 -41.65
CA MET A 1 -9.19 26.37 -41.37
C MET A 1 -8.15 25.42 -40.80
N ARG A 2 -8.56 24.47 -39.96
CA ARG A 2 -7.69 23.44 -39.40
C ARG A 2 -8.23 22.07 -39.77
N GLU A 3 -7.34 21.12 -40.00
CA GLU A 3 -7.72 19.75 -40.31
C GLU A 3 -7.83 18.94 -39.01
N TYR A 4 -8.95 18.29 -38.79
CA TYR A 4 -9.21 17.44 -37.62
C TYR A 4 -9.43 16.01 -38.08
N ARG A 5 -8.74 15.04 -37.48
CA ARG A 5 -9.06 13.61 -37.68
C ARG A 5 -9.91 13.11 -36.52
N ILE A 6 -11.11 12.63 -36.83
CA ILE A 6 -12.11 12.19 -35.86
C ILE A 6 -12.33 10.69 -36.04
N SER A 7 -12.08 9.91 -34.99
CA SER A 7 -12.30 8.46 -34.96
C SER A 7 -13.25 8.06 -33.83
N GLY A 8 -14.21 7.17 -34.10
CA GLY A 8 -15.20 6.75 -33.13
C GLY A 8 -16.28 5.84 -33.72
N VAL A 9 -17.36 5.64 -32.97
CA VAL A 9 -18.52 4.84 -33.40
C VAL A 9 -19.79 5.64 -33.17
N THR A 10 -20.72 5.67 -34.11
CA THR A 10 -22.05 6.30 -33.93
C THR A 10 -22.94 5.48 -32.98
N PHE A 11 -24.11 6.01 -32.61
CA PHE A 11 -25.07 5.25 -31.81
C PHE A 11 -25.69 4.07 -32.58
N SER A 12 -25.81 4.17 -33.90
CA SER A 12 -26.17 3.06 -34.81
C SER A 12 -25.06 2.03 -35.04
N GLY A 13 -23.86 2.23 -34.49
CA GLY A 13 -22.75 1.27 -34.60
C GLY A 13 -21.84 1.47 -35.82
N VAL A 14 -22.02 2.55 -36.58
CA VAL A 14 -21.17 2.88 -37.74
C VAL A 14 -19.81 3.39 -37.25
N LYS A 15 -18.73 2.78 -37.74
CA LYS A 15 -17.36 3.23 -37.45
C LYS A 15 -17.05 4.47 -38.28
N VAL A 16 -16.56 5.51 -37.62
CA VAL A 16 -16.12 6.77 -38.23
C VAL A 16 -14.61 6.89 -38.01
N ASP A 17 -13.86 7.14 -39.08
CA ASP A 17 -12.45 7.57 -39.05
C ASP A 17 -12.22 8.48 -40.25
N GLU A 18 -12.42 9.78 -40.05
CA GLU A 18 -12.39 10.76 -41.14
C GLU A 18 -11.61 12.03 -40.78
N ALA A 19 -11.00 12.64 -41.78
CA ALA A 19 -10.39 13.95 -41.70
C ALA A 19 -11.41 15.02 -42.14
N VAL A 20 -11.54 16.09 -41.34
CA VAL A 20 -12.51 17.16 -41.51
C VAL A 20 -11.81 18.52 -41.37
N ASN A 21 -11.96 19.37 -42.37
CA ASN A 21 -11.52 20.76 -42.31
C ASN A 21 -12.57 21.63 -41.62
N ALA A 22 -12.22 22.24 -40.49
CA ALA A 22 -13.13 23.10 -39.74
C ALA A 22 -12.40 24.26 -39.05
N TYR A 23 -13.14 25.30 -38.67
CA TYR A 23 -12.58 26.45 -37.94
C TYR A 23 -12.32 26.17 -36.46
N SER A 24 -13.03 25.20 -35.89
CA SER A 24 -12.94 24.84 -34.47
C SER A 24 -13.40 23.40 -34.25
N LEU A 25 -13.02 22.83 -33.10
CA LEU A 25 -13.41 21.47 -32.69
C LEU A 25 -14.94 21.26 -32.69
N PRO A 26 -15.78 22.18 -32.14
CA PRO A 26 -17.24 22.05 -32.21
C PRO A 26 -17.76 22.04 -33.66
N SER A 27 -17.13 22.80 -34.55
CA SER A 27 -17.50 22.84 -35.96
C SER A 27 -17.15 21.53 -36.67
N ALA A 28 -16.00 20.92 -36.36
CA ALA A 28 -15.61 19.62 -36.91
C ALA A 28 -16.58 18.50 -36.48
N LEU A 29 -16.97 18.49 -35.20
CA LEU A 29 -17.97 17.55 -34.69
C LEU A 29 -19.36 17.78 -35.30
N ARG A 30 -19.73 19.03 -35.59
CA ARG A 30 -20.98 19.36 -36.29
C ARG A 30 -20.99 18.81 -37.72
N VAL A 31 -19.87 18.83 -38.43
CA VAL A 31 -19.75 18.24 -39.77
C VAL A 31 -19.98 16.72 -39.72
N ILE A 32 -19.36 16.03 -38.77
CA ILE A 32 -19.58 14.59 -38.57
C ILE A 32 -21.05 14.31 -38.21
N LEU A 33 -21.63 15.09 -37.30
CA LEU A 33 -23.04 14.98 -36.93
C LEU A 33 -23.98 15.16 -38.13
N LEU A 34 -23.72 16.14 -38.98
CA LEU A 34 -24.52 16.38 -40.18
C LEU A 34 -24.35 15.28 -41.23
N LYS A 35 -23.15 14.72 -41.37
CA LYS A 35 -22.85 13.67 -42.35
C LYS A 35 -23.47 12.31 -41.99
N TYR A 36 -23.42 11.93 -40.71
CA TYR A 36 -23.92 10.65 -40.24
C TYR A 36 -25.31 10.74 -39.59
N ASN A 37 -25.89 11.95 -39.52
CA ASN A 37 -27.14 12.27 -38.83
C ASN A 37 -27.22 11.79 -37.38
N GLU A 38 -26.06 11.54 -36.75
CA GLU A 38 -25.94 10.94 -35.45
C GLU A 38 -24.70 11.44 -34.71
N ARG A 39 -24.78 11.42 -33.38
CA ARG A 39 -23.64 11.74 -32.51
C ARG A 39 -22.72 10.53 -32.39
N LEU A 40 -21.43 10.79 -32.19
CA LEU A 40 -20.48 9.75 -31.81
C LEU A 40 -20.74 9.31 -30.36
N LYS A 41 -20.75 7.99 -30.14
CA LYS A 41 -20.78 7.35 -28.84
C LYS A 41 -19.40 7.51 -28.19
N LYS A 42 -19.36 7.86 -26.90
CA LYS A 42 -18.10 7.88 -26.13
C LYS A 42 -17.65 6.44 -25.82
N PRO A 43 -16.34 6.15 -25.82
CA PRO A 43 -15.22 7.05 -26.12
C PRO A 43 -14.97 7.23 -27.64
N TYR A 44 -14.59 8.43 -28.05
CA TYR A 44 -14.11 8.75 -29.41
C TYR A 44 -12.85 9.62 -29.31
N THR A 45 -12.02 9.61 -30.35
CA THR A 45 -10.72 10.28 -30.37
C THR A 45 -10.68 11.35 -31.45
N ILE A 46 -10.16 12.53 -31.11
CA ILE A 46 -10.02 13.64 -32.05
C ILE A 46 -8.59 14.15 -32.02
N PHE A 47 -7.96 14.19 -33.19
CA PHE A 47 -6.62 14.72 -33.39
C PHE A 47 -6.71 15.99 -34.23
N LEU A 48 -5.90 16.99 -33.88
CA LEU A 48 -5.63 18.12 -34.76
C LEU A 48 -4.45 17.75 -35.66
N ILE A 49 -4.66 17.75 -36.97
CA ILE A 49 -3.58 17.57 -37.93
C ILE A 49 -3.01 18.97 -38.19
N SER A 50 -1.75 19.14 -37.82
CA SER A 50 -0.96 20.33 -38.17
C SER A 50 0.33 19.88 -38.84
N THR A 51 0.58 20.40 -40.04
CA THR A 51 1.89 20.30 -40.69
C THR A 51 2.85 21.26 -40.00
N ILE A 52 3.97 20.73 -39.53
CA ILE A 52 5.06 21.53 -38.96
C ILE A 52 6.07 21.76 -40.09
N GLU A 53 6.29 23.02 -40.45
CA GLU A 53 7.23 23.42 -41.52
C GLU A 53 8.68 23.49 -41.03
N ASP A 54 8.89 23.62 -39.72
CA ASP A 54 10.21 23.74 -39.10
C ASP A 54 10.35 22.81 -37.89
N ILE A 55 11.37 21.95 -37.93
CA ILE A 55 11.72 20.96 -36.89
C ILE A 55 11.94 21.63 -35.53
N SER A 56 12.34 22.91 -35.51
CA SER A 56 12.53 23.69 -34.28
C SER A 56 11.24 23.95 -33.48
N GLN A 57 10.07 23.73 -34.09
CA GLN A 57 8.76 23.90 -33.44
C GLN A 57 8.21 22.61 -32.82
N LEU A 58 8.93 21.48 -32.92
CA LEU A 58 8.59 20.33 -32.10
C LEU A 58 8.76 20.74 -30.63
N PRO A 59 7.76 20.55 -29.75
CA PRO A 59 8.03 20.61 -28.32
C PRO A 59 9.16 19.63 -28.04
N ASP A 60 10.09 19.98 -27.14
CA ASP A 60 11.16 19.14 -26.56
C ASP A 60 10.57 17.90 -25.86
N SER A 61 9.84 17.12 -26.62
CA SER A 61 9.35 15.83 -26.29
C SER A 61 10.56 14.96 -26.57
N ARG A 62 11.26 14.62 -25.46
CA ARG A 62 12.25 13.55 -25.43
C ARG A 62 11.80 12.49 -26.42
N PRO A 63 12.64 12.06 -27.38
CA PRO A 63 12.22 11.10 -28.39
C PRO A 63 11.51 9.98 -27.67
N LEU A 64 10.25 9.72 -28.06
CA LEU A 64 9.52 8.54 -27.60
C LEU A 64 10.48 7.39 -27.88
N ARG A 65 11.07 6.85 -26.81
CA ARG A 65 12.00 5.73 -26.94
C ARG A 65 11.29 4.72 -27.84
N PRO A 66 11.96 4.18 -28.87
CA PRO A 66 11.41 3.06 -29.62
C PRO A 66 10.82 2.10 -28.60
N ILE A 67 9.54 1.75 -28.75
CA ILE A 67 8.95 0.69 -27.94
C ILE A 67 9.62 -0.56 -28.47
N ASP A 68 10.82 -0.85 -27.96
CA ASP A 68 11.50 -2.11 -28.20
C ASP A 68 10.46 -3.20 -27.91
N PRO A 69 10.29 -4.19 -28.80
CA PRO A 69 9.32 -5.24 -28.59
C PRO A 69 9.60 -5.86 -27.22
N LEU A 70 8.61 -5.76 -26.33
CA LEU A 70 8.69 -6.35 -25.00
C LEU A 70 9.11 -7.81 -25.16
N LEU A 71 10.28 -8.17 -24.63
CA LEU A 71 10.73 -9.57 -24.55
C LEU A 71 9.55 -10.44 -24.08
N SER A 72 9.32 -11.57 -24.72
CA SER A 72 8.34 -12.54 -24.22
C SER A 72 8.83 -13.16 -22.91
N ASP A 73 7.90 -13.62 -22.07
CA ASP A 73 8.22 -14.23 -20.77
C ASP A 73 9.25 -15.38 -20.90
N ASP A 74 9.13 -16.21 -21.95
CA ASP A 74 10.07 -17.30 -22.24
C ASP A 74 11.49 -16.80 -22.54
N ASN A 75 11.61 -15.72 -23.32
CA ASN A 75 12.90 -15.12 -23.64
C ASN A 75 13.53 -14.47 -22.39
N VAL A 76 12.72 -13.85 -21.53
CA VAL A 76 13.19 -13.28 -20.26
C VAL A 76 13.71 -14.38 -19.33
N ILE A 77 12.98 -15.49 -19.22
CA ILE A 77 13.39 -16.65 -18.39
C ILE A 77 14.70 -17.22 -18.93
N ARG A 78 14.81 -17.41 -20.25
CA ARG A 78 16.04 -17.90 -20.90
C ARG A 78 17.23 -16.99 -20.63
N ILE A 79 17.09 -15.69 -20.87
CA ILE A 79 18.16 -14.71 -20.62
C ILE A 79 18.54 -14.71 -19.13
N GLY A 80 17.56 -14.72 -18.22
CA GLY A 80 17.80 -14.79 -16.78
C GLY A 80 18.56 -16.06 -16.36
N ALA A 81 18.26 -17.22 -16.97
CA ALA A 81 18.99 -18.46 -16.71
C ALA A 81 20.45 -18.39 -17.19
N LEU A 82 20.70 -17.80 -18.38
CA LEU A 82 22.06 -17.59 -18.88
C LEU A 82 22.85 -16.64 -17.98
N LEU A 83 22.24 -15.52 -17.56
CA LEU A 83 22.85 -14.56 -16.62
C LEU A 83 23.18 -15.22 -15.28
N LYS A 84 22.28 -16.04 -14.73
CA LYS A 84 22.52 -16.78 -13.48
C LYS A 84 23.67 -17.77 -13.58
N ALA A 85 23.79 -18.45 -14.72
CA ALA A 85 24.85 -19.41 -14.99
C ALA A 85 26.19 -18.75 -15.37
N ASN A 86 26.29 -17.41 -15.33
CA ASN A 86 27.43 -16.63 -15.81
C ASN A 86 27.83 -16.99 -17.26
N LEU A 87 26.84 -17.34 -18.09
CA LEU A 87 27.04 -17.62 -19.51
C LEU A 87 26.98 -16.33 -20.33
N PHE A 88 27.53 -16.37 -21.53
CA PHE A 88 27.58 -15.22 -22.42
C PHE A 88 26.16 -14.72 -22.77
N VAL A 89 25.93 -13.43 -22.53
CA VAL A 89 24.72 -12.69 -22.89
C VAL A 89 25.16 -11.35 -23.44
N THR A 90 24.58 -10.91 -24.55
CA THR A 90 24.93 -9.62 -25.17
C THR A 90 24.50 -8.46 -24.26
N GLU A 91 25.20 -7.31 -24.33
CA GLU A 91 24.78 -6.12 -23.57
C GLU A 91 23.39 -5.62 -23.99
N GLU A 92 22.99 -5.85 -25.25
CA GLU A 92 21.65 -5.55 -25.74
C GLU A 92 20.59 -6.44 -25.06
N ASP A 93 20.82 -7.75 -24.96
CA ASP A 93 19.90 -8.67 -24.28
C ASP A 93 19.81 -8.39 -22.78
N LYS A 94 20.93 -8.02 -22.17
CA LYS A 94 20.97 -7.60 -20.76
C LYS A 94 20.18 -6.30 -20.54
N SER A 95 20.34 -5.31 -21.42
CA SER A 95 19.58 -4.06 -21.39
C SER A 95 18.08 -4.32 -21.57
N ARG A 96 17.69 -5.16 -22.52
CA ARG A 96 16.28 -5.56 -22.72
C ARG A 96 15.70 -6.32 -21.53
N PHE A 97 16.48 -7.23 -20.92
CA PHE A 97 16.07 -7.95 -19.71
C PHE A 97 15.77 -6.98 -18.56
N ILE A 98 16.66 -6.01 -18.32
CA ILE A 98 16.44 -4.97 -17.31
C ILE A 98 15.20 -4.15 -17.70
N GLY A 99 15.11 -3.70 -18.96
CA GLY A 99 13.99 -2.92 -19.47
C GLY A 99 12.63 -3.60 -19.30
N TYR A 100 12.57 -4.93 -19.39
CA TYR A 100 11.35 -5.70 -19.17
C TYR A 100 10.80 -5.55 -17.75
N PHE A 101 11.66 -5.50 -16.73
CA PHE A 101 11.27 -5.34 -15.32
C PHE A 101 11.35 -3.89 -14.82
N HIS A 102 12.10 -3.01 -15.51
CA HIS A 102 12.44 -1.67 -15.04
C HIS A 102 11.25 -0.84 -14.58
N PRO A 103 10.14 -0.71 -15.34
CA PRO A 103 8.99 0.10 -14.89
C PRO A 103 8.37 -0.40 -13.58
N MET A 104 8.41 -1.72 -13.35
CA MET A 104 7.85 -2.34 -12.17
C MET A 104 8.79 -2.21 -10.96
N VAL A 105 10.08 -2.47 -11.16
CA VAL A 105 11.10 -2.36 -10.12
C VAL A 105 11.24 -0.91 -9.67
N ARG A 106 11.43 0.03 -10.60
CA ARG A 106 11.52 1.47 -10.31
C ARG A 106 10.32 1.99 -9.55
N ARG A 107 9.11 1.62 -9.97
CA ARG A 107 7.88 2.02 -9.25
C ARG A 107 7.80 1.42 -7.85
N ALA A 108 8.23 0.17 -7.68
CA ALA A 108 8.22 -0.48 -6.38
C ALA A 108 9.27 0.14 -5.43
N VAL A 109 10.48 0.41 -5.92
CA VAL A 109 11.53 1.09 -5.16
C VAL A 109 11.06 2.48 -4.78
N SER A 110 10.63 3.31 -5.73
CA SER A 110 10.12 4.67 -5.44
C SER A 110 8.98 4.72 -4.43
N TRP A 111 8.18 3.65 -4.30
CA TRP A 111 7.03 3.64 -3.39
C TRP A 111 7.36 3.04 -2.02
N LEU A 112 8.27 2.06 -1.96
CA LEU A 112 8.55 1.27 -0.76
C LEU A 112 9.93 1.56 -0.14
N TRP A 113 10.80 2.21 -0.87
CA TRP A 113 12.13 2.66 -0.47
C TRP A 113 12.09 4.19 -0.45
N THR A 114 12.25 4.81 0.71
CA THR A 114 12.09 6.27 0.90
C THR A 114 13.36 6.88 1.49
N ASP A 115 13.52 8.21 1.43
CA ASP A 115 14.79 8.98 1.63
C ASP A 115 15.54 8.81 2.98
N ALA A 116 15.15 7.88 3.84
CA ALA A 116 15.82 7.59 5.11
C ALA A 116 16.71 6.32 5.10
N SER A 117 17.00 5.73 3.93
CA SER A 117 17.92 4.60 3.79
C SER A 117 19.33 5.01 3.34
N ILE A 118 20.32 4.23 3.75
CA ILE A 118 21.73 4.30 3.38
C ILE A 118 21.94 3.99 1.89
N ALA A 119 21.19 3.02 1.34
CA ALA A 119 21.28 2.67 -0.07
C ALA A 119 20.42 3.60 -0.93
N THR A 120 20.96 4.06 -2.07
CA THR A 120 20.21 4.90 -3.00
C THR A 120 19.12 4.10 -3.71
N HIS A 121 18.17 4.79 -4.34
CA HIS A 121 17.16 4.14 -5.17
C HIS A 121 17.79 3.35 -6.31
N GLU A 122 18.84 3.89 -6.94
CA GLU A 122 19.54 3.22 -8.04
C GLU A 122 20.24 1.94 -7.57
N ASP A 123 20.92 1.98 -6.42
CA ASP A 123 21.55 0.78 -5.83
C ASP A 123 20.50 -0.30 -5.55
N LYS A 124 19.35 0.11 -4.99
CA LYS A 124 18.29 -0.83 -4.66
C LYS A 124 17.61 -1.40 -5.90
N GLU A 125 17.46 -0.62 -6.97
CA GLU A 125 17.01 -1.14 -8.26
C GLU A 125 17.96 -2.21 -8.81
N GLN A 126 19.28 -1.97 -8.75
CA GLN A 126 20.29 -2.95 -9.20
C GLN A 126 20.29 -4.23 -8.36
N GLU A 127 20.13 -4.10 -7.05
CA GLU A 127 19.97 -5.25 -6.16
C GLU A 127 18.72 -6.06 -6.52
N MET A 128 17.61 -5.39 -6.85
CA MET A 128 16.39 -6.08 -7.27
C MET A 128 16.58 -6.82 -8.61
N TYR A 129 17.26 -6.24 -9.60
CA TYR A 129 17.56 -6.98 -10.84
C TYR A 129 18.43 -8.21 -10.57
N SER A 130 19.42 -8.08 -9.68
CA SER A 130 20.27 -9.19 -9.26
C SER A 130 19.46 -10.30 -8.56
N ALA A 131 18.55 -9.93 -7.66
CA ALA A 131 17.66 -10.87 -6.98
C ALA A 131 16.67 -11.56 -7.95
N ILE A 132 16.19 -10.83 -8.96
CA ILE A 132 15.34 -11.40 -10.01
C ILE A 132 16.08 -12.53 -10.75
N ILE A 133 17.35 -12.30 -11.12
CA ILE A 133 18.18 -13.28 -11.83
C ILE A 133 18.54 -14.46 -10.93
N ALA A 134 19.05 -14.20 -9.73
CA ALA A 134 19.65 -15.22 -8.89
C ALA A 134 18.61 -16.09 -8.16
N GLU A 135 17.49 -15.50 -7.74
CA GLU A 135 16.55 -16.11 -6.80
C GLU A 135 15.12 -16.23 -7.34
N PHE A 136 14.56 -15.15 -7.88
CA PHE A 136 13.12 -15.13 -8.17
C PHE A 136 12.78 -15.93 -9.43
N LEU A 137 13.46 -15.69 -10.54
CA LEU A 137 13.23 -16.42 -11.80
C LEU A 137 13.43 -17.94 -11.64
N PRO A 138 14.48 -18.44 -10.98
CA PRO A 138 14.67 -19.87 -10.76
C PRO A 138 13.56 -20.53 -9.92
N SER A 139 12.89 -19.75 -9.08
CA SER A 139 11.80 -20.23 -8.22
C SER A 139 10.43 -20.09 -8.87
N PHE A 140 10.36 -19.53 -10.08
CA PHE A 140 9.10 -19.35 -10.81
C PHE A 140 8.63 -20.68 -11.42
N SER A 141 7.37 -21.03 -11.16
CA SER A 141 6.67 -22.11 -11.87
C SER A 141 5.53 -21.53 -12.70
N PRO A 142 5.46 -21.80 -14.02
CA PRO A 142 4.37 -21.35 -14.89
C PRO A 142 2.98 -21.81 -14.44
N GLU A 143 2.91 -22.95 -13.75
CA GLU A 143 1.64 -23.52 -13.24
C GLU A 143 1.01 -22.65 -12.14
N LEU A 144 1.82 -21.86 -11.43
CA LEU A 144 1.38 -21.01 -10.33
C LEU A 144 0.92 -19.62 -10.81
N GLY A 145 1.04 -19.31 -12.11
CA GLY A 145 0.49 -18.11 -12.74
C GLY A 145 1.48 -17.30 -13.58
N ARG A 146 1.16 -16.02 -13.78
CA ARG A 146 1.91 -15.14 -14.71
C ARG A 146 3.24 -14.64 -14.11
N LEU A 147 4.31 -14.71 -14.90
CA LEU A 147 5.68 -14.34 -14.51
C LEU A 147 5.76 -12.94 -13.90
N ARG A 148 5.29 -11.91 -14.61
CA ARG A 148 5.35 -10.51 -14.11
C ARG A 148 4.66 -10.33 -12.76
N ARG A 149 3.52 -10.99 -12.55
CA ARG A 149 2.77 -10.90 -11.30
C ARG A 149 3.56 -11.54 -10.16
N TYR A 150 4.16 -12.70 -10.41
CA TYR A 150 5.00 -13.39 -9.45
C TYR A 150 6.23 -12.54 -9.08
N ILE A 151 6.99 -12.06 -10.07
CA ILE A 151 8.18 -11.24 -9.83
C ILE A 151 7.82 -9.94 -9.10
N LYS A 152 6.69 -9.30 -9.45
CA LYS A 152 6.19 -8.12 -8.72
C LYS A 152 6.04 -8.39 -7.22
N LEU A 153 5.42 -9.52 -6.87
CA LEU A 153 5.21 -9.90 -5.47
C LEU A 153 6.53 -10.17 -4.75
N CYS A 154 7.47 -10.86 -5.40
CA CYS A 154 8.80 -11.12 -4.84
C CYS A 154 9.58 -9.83 -4.59
N VAL A 155 9.62 -8.92 -5.56
CA VAL A 155 10.26 -7.61 -5.44
C VAL A 155 9.64 -6.80 -4.30
N GLN A 156 8.31 -6.69 -4.24
CA GLN A 156 7.64 -5.96 -3.16
C GLN A 156 7.93 -6.56 -1.78
N ARG A 157 7.86 -7.88 -1.65
CA ARG A 157 8.17 -8.57 -0.38
C ARG A 157 9.62 -8.37 0.04
N ARG A 158 10.56 -8.42 -0.91
CA ARG A 158 11.98 -8.20 -0.66
C ARG A 158 12.23 -6.77 -0.19
N LEU A 159 11.71 -5.77 -0.91
CA LEU A 159 11.84 -4.36 -0.54
C LEU A 159 11.26 -4.07 0.85
N ILE A 160 10.05 -4.57 1.16
CA ILE A 160 9.45 -4.40 2.49
C ILE A 160 10.33 -5.04 3.58
N ARG A 161 10.84 -6.24 3.34
CA ARG A 161 11.72 -6.94 4.29
C ARG A 161 13.00 -6.15 4.53
N ASP A 162 13.68 -5.75 3.46
CA ASP A 162 14.97 -5.07 3.57
C ASP A 162 14.80 -3.67 4.18
N TRP A 163 13.72 -2.96 3.84
CA TRP A 163 13.38 -1.67 4.43
C TRP A 163 13.12 -1.80 5.92
N ASN A 164 12.35 -2.82 6.32
CA ASN A 164 12.11 -3.10 7.73
C ASN A 164 13.41 -3.50 8.46
N GLN A 165 14.27 -4.27 7.82
CA GLN A 165 15.57 -4.63 8.39
C GLN A 165 16.45 -3.39 8.57
N GLU A 166 16.49 -2.51 7.59
CA GLU A 166 17.25 -1.27 7.68
C GLU A 166 16.70 -0.33 8.77
N LYS A 167 15.39 -0.10 8.75
CA LYS A 167 14.71 0.81 9.66
C LYS A 167 14.61 0.31 11.11
N TYR A 168 14.45 -0.99 11.32
CA TYR A 168 14.17 -1.55 12.66
C TYR A 168 15.28 -2.44 13.22
N ILE A 169 16.12 -3.04 12.37
CA ILE A 169 17.17 -3.97 12.81
C ILE A 169 18.57 -3.31 12.74
N ASN A 170 18.85 -2.53 11.69
CA ASN A 170 20.16 -1.90 11.47
C ASN A 170 20.25 -0.42 11.91
N ALA A 171 19.14 0.21 12.32
CA ALA A 171 19.12 1.61 12.77
C ALA A 171 20.07 1.91 13.95
N GLY A 172 20.54 0.88 14.66
CA GLY A 172 21.37 0.98 15.86
C GLY A 172 22.88 1.08 15.66
N LYS A 173 23.44 1.62 14.57
CA LYS A 173 24.90 1.86 14.51
C LYS A 173 25.38 3.30 14.35
N THR A 174 24.55 4.27 14.01
CA THR A 174 25.06 5.66 13.95
C THR A 174 24.06 6.78 14.23
N THR A 175 22.74 6.56 14.18
CA THR A 175 21.78 7.67 14.32
C THR A 175 20.44 7.32 14.99
N ALA A 176 20.28 6.13 15.58
CA ALA A 176 19.08 5.85 16.38
C ALA A 176 19.18 6.50 17.76
N ARG A 177 18.23 7.39 18.07
CA ARG A 177 17.99 7.81 19.46
C ARG A 177 17.79 6.57 20.34
N PRO A 178 18.44 6.48 21.52
CA PRO A 178 18.32 5.33 22.41
C PRO A 178 16.84 4.98 22.67
N LYS A 179 16.50 3.69 22.66
CA LYS A 179 15.16 3.17 23.01
C LYS A 179 14.61 3.77 24.30
N HIS A 180 15.49 4.06 25.25
CA HIS A 180 15.21 4.77 26.49
C HIS A 180 14.63 6.18 26.26
N GLU A 181 15.17 6.96 25.32
CA GLU A 181 14.70 8.32 25.03
C GLU A 181 13.33 8.30 24.35
N LEU A 182 13.09 7.38 23.41
CA LEU A 182 11.78 7.22 22.77
C LEU A 182 10.71 6.78 23.78
N LEU A 183 11.08 5.91 24.72
CA LEU A 183 10.19 5.50 25.81
C LEU A 183 9.95 6.63 26.82
N GLU A 184 10.95 7.47 27.10
CA GLU A 184 10.77 8.66 27.94
C GLU A 184 9.94 9.75 27.26
N GLU A 185 10.10 9.95 25.95
CA GLU A 185 9.34 10.93 25.16
C GLU A 185 7.88 10.46 25.02
N TYR A 186 7.67 9.15 24.80
CA TYR A 186 6.35 8.52 24.85
C TYR A 186 5.71 8.57 26.25
N ASN A 187 6.48 8.29 27.32
CA ASN A 187 6.00 8.41 28.69
C ASN A 187 5.68 9.87 29.06
N ARG A 188 6.46 10.85 28.57
CA ARG A 188 6.15 12.29 28.71
C ARG A 188 4.89 12.67 27.96
N GLN A 189 4.66 12.13 26.76
CA GLN A 189 3.42 12.36 26.00
C GLN A 189 2.19 11.68 26.63
N LEU A 190 2.37 10.53 27.29
CA LEU A 190 1.32 9.85 28.07
C LEU A 190 1.04 10.54 29.41
N GLN A 191 2.07 11.06 30.09
CA GLN A 191 1.93 11.79 31.36
C GLN A 191 1.45 13.22 31.17
N ALA A 192 1.66 13.84 30.01
CA ALA A 192 1.13 15.18 29.68
C ALA A 192 -0.36 15.17 29.30
N ARG A 193 -1.02 14.01 29.31
CA ARG A 193 -2.48 13.90 29.18
C ARG A 193 -3.03 13.39 30.51
N ASP A 194 -3.23 14.31 31.45
CA ASP A 194 -4.30 14.18 32.43
C ASP A 194 -5.61 14.09 31.64
N ILE A 195 -5.97 12.86 31.24
CA ILE A 195 -7.31 12.56 30.73
C ILE A 195 -8.20 12.77 31.96
N PRO A 196 -9.08 13.78 31.97
CA PRO A 196 -9.96 13.99 33.11
C PRO A 196 -10.73 12.69 33.35
N LEU A 197 -10.73 12.21 34.60
CA LEU A 197 -11.58 11.10 35.02
C LEU A 197 -13.01 11.43 34.59
N THR A 198 -13.48 10.69 33.59
CA THR A 198 -14.81 10.84 33.01
C THR A 198 -15.88 10.71 34.09
N ASP A 199 -16.98 11.42 33.93
CA ASP A 199 -18.22 11.36 34.72
C ASP A 199 -18.57 9.92 35.18
N GLU A 200 -18.72 9.71 36.49
CA GLU A 200 -19.07 8.42 37.10
C GLU A 200 -20.32 7.79 36.45
N GLY A 201 -21.21 8.62 35.92
CA GLY A 201 -22.38 8.19 35.14
C GLY A 201 -22.03 7.44 33.85
N GLU A 202 -20.97 7.81 33.11
CA GLU A 202 -20.50 7.06 31.94
C GLU A 202 -19.87 5.73 32.33
N ARG A 203 -19.12 5.72 33.42
CA ARG A 203 -18.47 4.52 33.97
C ARG A 203 -19.50 3.46 34.33
N GLN A 204 -20.57 3.85 35.03
CA GLN A 204 -21.64 2.92 35.39
C GLN A 204 -22.39 2.38 34.14
N LYS A 205 -22.61 3.22 33.11
CA LYS A 205 -23.21 2.77 31.85
C LYS A 205 -22.36 1.71 31.15
N LEU A 206 -21.03 1.88 31.13
CA LEU A 206 -20.11 0.90 30.55
C LEU A 206 -20.13 -0.42 31.33
N ILE A 207 -20.09 -0.36 32.67
CA ILE A 207 -20.18 -1.55 33.52
C ILE A 207 -21.49 -2.30 33.25
N ASN A 208 -22.62 -1.59 33.21
CA ASN A 208 -23.92 -2.19 32.92
C ASN A 208 -23.97 -2.82 31.51
N ALA A 209 -23.34 -2.20 30.51
CA ALA A 209 -23.23 -2.77 29.17
C ALA A 209 -22.43 -4.08 29.17
N CYS A 210 -21.30 -4.13 29.89
CA CYS A 210 -20.51 -5.35 30.05
C CYS A 210 -21.27 -6.45 30.80
N ILE A 211 -22.02 -6.11 31.86
CA ILE A 211 -22.88 -7.06 32.60
C ILE A 211 -23.89 -7.70 31.66
N ARG A 212 -24.59 -6.88 30.85
CA ARG A 212 -25.57 -7.36 29.88
C ARG A 212 -24.96 -8.35 28.89
N ILE A 213 -23.79 -8.02 28.34
CA ILE A 213 -23.05 -8.90 27.41
C ILE A 213 -22.69 -10.24 28.09
N ILE A 214 -22.26 -10.21 29.36
CA ILE A 214 -21.92 -11.42 30.12
C ILE A 214 -23.17 -12.29 30.34
N GLN A 215 -24.31 -11.68 30.71
CA GLN A 215 -25.55 -12.37 31.03
C GLN A 215 -26.24 -12.96 29.78
N GLU A 216 -26.24 -12.23 28.68
CA GLU A 216 -26.83 -12.68 27.41
C GLU A 216 -25.97 -13.76 26.72
N GLY A 217 -24.69 -13.88 27.08
CA GLY A 217 -23.76 -14.84 26.49
C GLY A 217 -23.47 -14.58 25.01
N THR A 218 -23.80 -13.38 24.50
CA THR A 218 -23.72 -13.02 23.10
C THR A 218 -22.27 -12.82 22.67
N GLU A 219 -21.84 -13.54 21.63
CA GLU A 219 -20.56 -13.23 20.98
C GLU A 219 -20.66 -11.88 20.27
N LEU A 220 -19.83 -10.92 20.69
CA LEU A 220 -19.75 -9.61 20.05
C LEU A 220 -19.14 -9.75 18.65
N THR A 221 -19.79 -9.13 17.67
CA THR A 221 -19.18 -8.90 16.35
C THR A 221 -17.90 -8.08 16.49
N MET A 222 -16.97 -8.22 15.54
CA MET A 222 -15.68 -7.52 15.57
C MET A 222 -15.82 -5.99 15.73
N ASN A 223 -16.80 -5.38 15.06
CA ASN A 223 -17.04 -3.93 15.15
C ASN A 223 -17.57 -3.53 16.53
N ASN A 224 -18.52 -4.29 17.09
CA ASN A 224 -19.09 -4.01 18.41
C ASN A 224 -18.05 -4.23 19.52
N ARG A 225 -17.19 -5.27 19.36
CA ARG A 225 -16.08 -5.54 20.26
C ARG A 225 -15.08 -4.37 20.26
N ARG A 226 -14.70 -3.88 19.07
CA ARG A 226 -13.80 -2.75 18.94
C ARG A 226 -14.38 -1.49 19.60
N GLY A 227 -15.63 -1.13 19.30
CA GLY A 227 -16.27 0.04 19.91
C GLY A 227 -16.40 -0.05 21.44
N LEU A 228 -16.69 -1.24 21.97
CA LEU A 228 -16.70 -1.47 23.42
C LEU A 228 -15.33 -1.20 24.05
N PHE A 229 -14.26 -1.76 23.49
CA PHE A 229 -12.93 -1.60 24.08
C PHE A 229 -12.32 -0.22 23.86
N GLU A 230 -12.70 0.49 22.80
CA GLU A 230 -12.41 1.92 22.66
C GLU A 230 -13.08 2.73 23.78
N TRP A 231 -14.33 2.39 24.13
CA TRP A 231 -15.03 3.03 25.26
C TRP A 231 -14.37 2.69 26.59
N VAL A 232 -13.98 1.43 26.82
CA VAL A 232 -13.22 1.00 28.02
C VAL A 232 -11.92 1.79 28.17
N VAL A 233 -11.16 1.96 27.09
CA VAL A 233 -9.89 2.68 27.14
C VAL A 233 -10.12 4.16 27.42
N ARG A 234 -11.15 4.75 26.79
CA ARG A 234 -11.54 6.15 27.01
C ARG A 234 -11.93 6.42 28.46
N THR A 235 -12.64 5.51 29.12
CA THR A 235 -13.02 5.67 30.54
C THR A 235 -11.91 5.29 31.52
N GLY A 236 -10.77 4.78 31.05
CA GLY A 236 -9.66 4.34 31.91
C GLY A 236 -9.93 3.06 32.70
N LEU A 237 -11.06 2.39 32.47
CA LEU A 237 -11.51 1.25 33.28
C LEU A 237 -10.53 0.06 33.19
N HIS A 238 -9.88 -0.12 32.04
CA HIS A 238 -8.84 -1.14 31.87
C HIS A 238 -7.62 -0.92 32.78
N ARG A 239 -7.27 0.33 33.11
CA ARG A 239 -6.13 0.65 34.00
C ARG A 239 -6.43 0.31 35.46
N GLU A 240 -7.69 0.42 35.86
CA GLU A 240 -8.16 0.08 37.21
C GLU A 240 -8.33 -1.43 37.39
N LEU A 241 -8.98 -2.09 36.43
CA LEU A 241 -9.45 -3.47 36.59
C LEU A 241 -8.43 -4.53 36.17
N ILE A 242 -7.46 -4.18 35.31
CA ILE A 242 -6.49 -5.12 34.77
C ILE A 242 -5.14 -4.98 35.49
N ARG A 243 -4.76 -6.04 36.21
CA ARG A 243 -3.51 -6.08 37.01
C ARG A 243 -2.24 -6.04 36.15
N TYR A 244 -2.24 -6.67 34.98
CA TYR A 244 -1.03 -6.86 34.20
C TYR A 244 -0.76 -5.68 33.26
N LYS A 245 0.30 -4.91 33.54
CA LYS A 245 0.70 -3.73 32.76
C LYS A 245 0.79 -3.98 31.24
N LYS A 246 1.36 -5.12 30.83
CA LYS A 246 1.48 -5.49 29.40
C LYS A 246 0.13 -5.67 28.69
N GLN A 247 -0.93 -6.02 29.42
CA GLN A 247 -2.28 -6.13 28.87
C GLN A 247 -2.91 -4.74 28.73
N VAL A 248 -2.72 -3.89 29.74
CA VAL A 248 -3.14 -2.47 29.72
C VAL A 248 -2.50 -1.72 28.54
N GLU A 249 -1.17 -1.82 28.40
CA GLU A 249 -0.42 -1.20 27.30
C GLU A 249 -0.90 -1.67 25.92
N ALA A 250 -1.22 -2.96 25.77
CA ALA A 250 -1.75 -3.51 24.52
C ALA A 250 -3.14 -2.95 24.18
N LEU A 251 -4.01 -2.76 25.18
CA LEU A 251 -5.32 -2.15 24.97
C LEU A 251 -5.22 -0.65 24.68
N ASP A 252 -4.37 0.09 25.41
CA ASP A 252 -4.13 1.51 25.20
C ASP A 252 -3.66 1.79 23.75
N LEU A 253 -2.77 0.97 23.21
CA LEU A 253 -2.24 1.17 21.84
C LEU A 253 -3.23 0.79 20.75
N VAL A 254 -4.01 -0.27 20.94
CA VAL A 254 -4.91 -0.79 19.89
C VAL A 254 -6.27 -0.08 19.89
N TYR A 255 -6.79 0.29 21.06
CA TYR A 255 -8.13 0.88 21.23
C TYR A 255 -8.11 2.32 21.75
N GLY A 256 -6.93 2.91 21.97
CA GLY A 256 -6.81 4.30 22.41
C GLY A 256 -7.14 5.35 21.34
N THR A 257 -7.07 6.62 21.72
CA THR A 257 -7.39 7.77 20.85
C THR A 257 -6.52 7.82 19.59
N THR A 258 -5.29 7.33 19.68
CA THR A 258 -4.36 7.17 18.55
C THR A 258 -4.31 5.69 18.15
N SER A 259 -5.46 5.07 17.90
CA SER A 259 -5.57 3.63 17.68
C SER A 259 -4.62 3.18 16.56
N MET A 260 -3.63 2.37 16.93
CA MET A 260 -2.67 1.82 15.98
C MET A 260 -3.16 0.47 15.45
N THR A 261 -2.70 0.07 14.27
CA THR A 261 -2.86 -1.32 13.84
C THR A 261 -2.08 -2.25 14.78
N GLU A 262 -2.49 -3.51 14.91
CA GLU A 262 -1.78 -4.46 15.77
C GLU A 262 -0.33 -4.70 15.34
N ILE A 263 0.01 -4.43 14.08
CA ILE A 263 1.39 -4.51 13.60
C ILE A 263 2.19 -3.33 14.16
N GLU A 264 1.67 -2.10 14.04
CA GLU A 264 2.32 -0.89 14.54
C GLU A 264 2.46 -0.92 16.06
N ALA A 265 1.40 -1.30 16.79
CA ALA A 265 1.45 -1.43 18.24
C ALA A 265 2.49 -2.47 18.71
N ALA A 266 2.65 -3.57 17.96
CA ALA A 266 3.65 -4.59 18.27
C ALA A 266 5.07 -4.06 18.05
N ILE A 267 5.29 -3.30 16.97
CA ILE A 267 6.55 -2.59 16.70
C ILE A 267 6.85 -1.60 17.83
N THR A 268 5.87 -0.79 18.24
CA THR A 268 6.00 0.19 19.34
C THR A 268 6.41 -0.46 20.65
N LEU A 269 5.84 -1.61 20.99
CA LEU A 269 6.20 -2.35 22.22
C LEU A 269 7.47 -3.21 22.07
N GLY A 270 8.03 -3.34 20.86
CA GLY A 270 9.15 -4.22 20.57
C GLY A 270 8.84 -5.70 20.80
N VAL A 271 7.61 -6.13 20.51
CA VAL A 271 7.17 -7.53 20.62
C VAL A 271 6.63 -8.05 19.29
N SER A 272 6.48 -9.36 19.15
CA SER A 272 5.81 -9.91 17.96
C SER A 272 4.31 -9.59 17.96
N GLN A 273 3.71 -9.44 16.78
CA GLN A 273 2.26 -9.23 16.63
C GLN A 273 1.44 -10.33 17.34
N GLN A 274 1.92 -11.57 17.33
CA GLN A 274 1.30 -12.67 18.06
C GLN A 274 1.30 -12.44 19.58
N THR A 275 2.40 -11.90 20.12
CA THR A 275 2.51 -11.57 21.55
C THR A 275 1.60 -10.41 21.92
N LEU A 276 1.54 -9.37 21.09
CA LEU A 276 0.59 -8.26 21.27
C LEU A 276 -0.85 -8.80 21.28
N ASN A 277 -1.23 -9.60 20.27
CA ASN A 277 -2.58 -10.16 20.18
C ASN A 277 -2.92 -11.03 21.39
N LYS A 278 -1.98 -11.84 21.89
CA LYS A 278 -2.17 -12.60 23.13
C LYS A 278 -2.42 -11.69 24.33
N ASN A 279 -1.65 -10.61 24.48
CA ASN A 279 -1.82 -9.67 25.58
C ASN A 279 -3.14 -8.90 25.48
N LYS A 280 -3.51 -8.47 24.27
CA LYS A 280 -4.80 -7.84 23.96
C LYS A 280 -5.97 -8.74 24.35
N CYS A 281 -6.04 -9.95 23.79
CA CYS A 281 -7.12 -10.90 24.08
C CYS A 281 -7.20 -11.27 25.57
N ARG A 282 -6.05 -11.40 26.25
CA ARG A 282 -6.00 -11.64 27.70
C ARG A 282 -6.48 -10.44 28.51
N GLY A 283 -6.17 -9.22 28.09
CA GLY A 283 -6.68 -8.00 28.72
C GLY A 283 -8.20 -7.92 28.62
N GLU A 284 -8.74 -8.16 27.42
CA GLU A 284 -10.18 -8.20 27.17
C GLU A 284 -10.88 -9.26 28.05
N ALA A 285 -10.35 -10.47 28.09
CA ALA A 285 -10.88 -11.54 28.94
C ALA A 285 -10.76 -11.21 30.44
N SER A 286 -9.68 -10.55 30.86
CA SER A 286 -9.47 -10.18 32.26
C SER A 286 -10.47 -9.13 32.72
N LEU A 287 -10.81 -8.17 31.86
CA LEU A 287 -11.86 -7.19 32.12
C LEU A 287 -13.20 -7.88 32.38
N PHE A 288 -13.66 -8.73 31.46
CA PHE A 288 -14.92 -9.45 31.62
C PHE A 288 -14.91 -10.38 32.85
N LYS A 289 -13.79 -11.05 33.12
CA LYS A 289 -13.63 -11.89 34.31
C LYS A 289 -13.76 -11.07 35.60
N TYR A 290 -13.18 -9.88 35.64
CA TYR A 290 -13.31 -8.98 36.78
C TYR A 290 -14.77 -8.54 36.96
N ILE A 291 -15.39 -8.05 35.89
CA ILE A 291 -16.78 -7.56 35.94
C ILE A 291 -17.73 -8.67 36.39
N LYS A 292 -17.60 -9.87 35.81
CA LYS A 292 -18.39 -11.03 36.22
C LYS A 292 -18.26 -11.32 37.71
N LYS A 293 -17.02 -11.42 38.20
CA LYS A 293 -16.74 -11.77 39.60
C LYS A 293 -17.32 -10.76 40.59
N PHE A 294 -17.27 -9.47 40.28
CA PHE A 294 -17.59 -8.42 41.27
C PHE A 294 -18.98 -7.80 41.10
N PHE A 295 -19.62 -7.94 39.94
CA PHE A 295 -20.91 -7.30 39.65
C PHE A 295 -22.00 -8.27 39.17
N VAL A 296 -21.69 -9.54 38.94
CA VAL A 296 -22.67 -10.55 38.49
C VAL A 296 -22.75 -11.72 39.45
N ASP A 297 -21.61 -12.22 39.91
CA ASP A 297 -21.53 -13.36 40.83
C ASP A 297 -21.63 -12.94 42.32
N ASN A 298 -21.73 -11.64 42.61
CA ASN A 298 -22.03 -11.05 43.93
C ASN A 298 -23.52 -10.72 44.04
#